data_AF-A0A952MDE9-F1
#
_entry.id   AF-A0A952MDE9-F1
#
_cell.length_a   1.000
_cell.length_b   1.000
_cell.length_c   1.000
_cell.angle_alpha   90.00
_cell.angle_beta   90.00
_cell.angle_gamma   90.00
#
_symmetry.space_group_name_H-M   'P 1'
#
loop_
_entity.id
_entity.type
_entity.pdbx_description
1 polymer ?
#
loop_
_entity_poly.entity_id
_entity_poly.type
_entity_poly.pdbx_seq_one_letter_code
_entity_poly.pdbx_strand_id
1 'polypeptide(L)'
;MNYGIERLHADLKLLGYDPVAIKDSSGLNYAMIGGFIIPAGKFEGRVIDLAIPAPPDYGRIVGSSMHIKSNPILVDYQNVPSVRNVIASNLGSEWRYWSFAFKFLPANPTEYLMSQIITILKNV
;
A
#
# COMPACT_ATOMS: atom_id res chain seq x y z
N MET A 1 5.58 -20.44 -11.01
CA MET A 1 5.84 -19.39 -9.99
C MET A 1 4.89 -18.25 -10.28
N ASN A 2 4.07 -17.86 -9.31
CA ASN A 2 3.16 -16.74 -9.47
C ASN A 2 3.95 -15.44 -9.26
N TYR A 3 3.66 -14.43 -10.07
CA TYR A 3 4.22 -13.07 -10.00
C TYR A 3 3.08 -12.05 -10.06
N GLY A 4 3.42 -10.77 -9.96
CA GLY A 4 2.46 -9.69 -10.18
C GLY A 4 1.29 -9.71 -9.19
N ILE A 5 0.12 -9.34 -9.69
CA ILE A 5 -1.09 -9.21 -8.89
C ILE A 5 -1.54 -10.54 -8.29
N GLU A 6 -1.41 -11.65 -9.03
CA GLU A 6 -1.80 -12.99 -8.55
C GLU A 6 -0.98 -13.40 -7.33
N ARG A 7 0.34 -13.11 -7.35
CA ARG A 7 1.22 -13.40 -6.22
C ARG A 7 0.88 -12.55 -5.01
N LEU A 8 0.76 -11.23 -5.19
CA LEU A 8 0.44 -10.32 -4.09
C LEU A 8 -0.91 -10.68 -3.45
N HIS A 9 -1.92 -11.00 -4.28
CA HIS A 9 -3.23 -11.43 -3.79
C HIS A 9 -3.16 -12.71 -2.95
N ALA A 10 -2.48 -13.73 -3.46
CA ALA A 10 -2.35 -14.99 -2.73
C ALA A 10 -1.67 -14.79 -1.38
N ASP A 11 -0.58 -14.02 -1.34
CA ASP A 11 0.15 -13.75 -0.11
C ASP A 11 -0.70 -12.93 0.88
N LEU A 12 -1.40 -11.89 0.43
CA LEU A 12 -2.28 -11.10 1.30
C LEU A 12 -3.45 -11.93 1.86
N LYS A 13 -4.00 -12.87 1.07
CA LYS A 13 -5.01 -13.81 1.56
C LYS A 13 -4.46 -14.75 2.64
N LEU A 14 -3.23 -15.25 2.47
CA LEU A 14 -2.56 -16.06 3.49
C LEU A 14 -2.32 -15.28 4.80
N LEU A 15 -2.14 -13.96 4.70
CA LEU A 15 -2.04 -13.06 5.86
C LEU A 15 -3.41 -12.68 6.46
N GLY A 16 -4.51 -13.20 5.92
CA GLY A 16 -5.86 -12.98 6.45
C GLY A 16 -6.58 -11.73 5.93
N TYR A 17 -6.06 -11.09 4.88
CA TYR A 17 -6.75 -10.00 4.20
C TYR A 17 -7.65 -10.52 3.07
N ASP A 18 -8.63 -9.72 2.65
CA ASP A 18 -9.43 -9.98 1.45
C ASP A 18 -9.15 -8.93 0.37
N PRO A 19 -8.04 -9.08 -0.40
CA PRO A 19 -7.63 -8.09 -1.38
C PRO A 19 -8.51 -8.12 -2.64
N VAL A 20 -8.88 -6.94 -3.12
CA VAL A 20 -9.55 -6.72 -4.41
C VAL A 20 -8.53 -6.16 -5.42
N ALA A 21 -8.54 -6.71 -6.64
CA ALA A 21 -7.67 -6.24 -7.70
C ALA A 21 -8.27 -4.98 -8.32
N ILE A 22 -7.51 -3.89 -8.32
CA ILE A 22 -7.87 -2.64 -9.00
C ILE A 22 -6.76 -2.22 -9.95
N LYS A 23 -7.07 -1.34 -10.90
CA LYS A 23 -6.11 -0.78 -11.85
C LYS A 23 -6.17 0.74 -11.83
N ASP A 24 -5.03 1.38 -12.04
CA ASP A 24 -5.00 2.82 -12.30
C ASP A 24 -5.22 3.14 -13.78
N SER A 25 -5.29 4.44 -14.08
CA SER A 25 -5.43 4.95 -15.45
C SER A 25 -4.28 4.59 -16.39
N SER A 26 -3.11 4.19 -15.86
CA SER A 26 -1.96 3.72 -16.65
C SER A 26 -1.98 2.20 -16.90
N GLY A 27 -2.92 1.47 -16.28
CA GLY A 27 -3.04 0.03 -16.37
C GLY A 27 -2.21 -0.75 -15.35
N LEU A 28 -1.56 -0.08 -14.39
CA LEU A 28 -0.84 -0.74 -13.30
C LEU A 28 -1.84 -1.41 -12.37
N ASN A 29 -1.58 -2.68 -12.00
CA ASN A 29 -2.41 -3.42 -11.05
C ASN A 29 -2.06 -3.05 -9.60
N TYR A 30 -3.06 -3.14 -8.74
CA TYR A 30 -2.93 -2.96 -7.30
C TYR A 30 -3.75 -4.02 -6.57
N ALA A 31 -3.23 -4.50 -5.45
CA ALA A 31 -4.05 -5.20 -4.46
C ALA A 31 -4.57 -4.18 -3.45
N MET A 32 -5.89 -4.04 -3.37
CA MET A 32 -6.56 -3.15 -2.43
C MET A 32 -7.13 -3.93 -1.27
N ILE A 33 -6.76 -3.55 -0.05
CA ILE A 33 -7.36 -4.01 1.20
C ILE A 33 -8.34 -2.93 1.64
N GLY A 34 -9.63 -3.21 1.53
CA GLY A 34 -10.69 -2.31 2.01
C GLY A 34 -10.87 -2.40 3.52
N GLY A 35 -11.21 -1.29 4.16
CA GLY A 35 -11.53 -1.28 5.59
C GLY A 35 -10.36 -1.61 6.52
N PHE A 36 -9.12 -1.38 6.08
CA PHE A 36 -7.92 -1.60 6.88
C PHE A 36 -7.91 -0.65 8.10
N ILE A 37 -7.80 -1.22 9.30
CA ILE A 37 -7.75 -0.47 10.55
C ILE A 37 -6.30 -0.15 10.89
N ILE A 38 -5.96 1.13 11.07
CA ILE A 38 -4.61 1.54 11.46
C ILE A 38 -4.34 1.12 12.90
N PRO A 39 -3.30 0.31 13.16
CA PRO A 39 -3.15 -0.39 14.44
C PRO A 39 -2.51 0.45 15.55
N ALA A 40 -1.78 1.53 15.24
CA ALA A 40 -1.20 2.44 16.23
C ALA A 40 -0.75 3.75 15.59
N GLY A 41 -0.28 4.70 16.41
CA GLY A 41 0.21 6.01 15.99
C GLY A 41 -0.89 7.08 16.01
N LYS A 42 -0.62 8.25 15.44
CA LYS A 42 -1.58 9.38 15.52
C LYS A 42 -2.92 9.13 14.80
N PHE A 43 -2.96 8.13 13.92
CA PHE A 43 -4.14 7.72 13.17
C PHE A 43 -4.71 6.38 13.65
N GLU A 44 -4.33 5.91 14.84
CA GLU A 44 -4.85 4.67 15.41
C GLU A 44 -6.39 4.59 15.35
N GLY A 45 -6.90 3.41 15.02
CA GLY A 45 -8.33 3.13 14.92
C GLY A 45 -9.02 3.69 13.68
N ARG A 46 -8.33 4.50 12.86
CA ARG A 46 -8.87 4.98 11.59
C ARG A 46 -9.00 3.84 10.59
N VAL A 47 -10.12 3.83 9.88
CA VAL A 47 -10.43 2.89 8.81
C VAL A 47 -10.06 3.53 7.47
N ILE A 48 -9.27 2.83 6.66
CA ILE A 48 -8.81 3.27 5.34
C ILE A 48 -8.96 2.17 4.31
N ASP A 49 -8.97 2.54 3.03
CA ASP A 49 -8.66 1.62 1.95
C ASP A 49 -7.17 1.76 1.61
N LEU A 50 -6.46 0.64 1.62
CA LEU A 50 -5.03 0.56 1.36
C LEU A 50 -4.78 -0.16 0.03
N ALA A 51 -4.22 0.52 -0.96
CA ALA A 51 -3.83 -0.08 -2.23
C ALA A 51 -2.31 -0.19 -2.37
N ILE A 52 -1.85 -1.40 -2.67
CA ILE A 52 -0.43 -1.75 -2.82
C ILE A 52 -0.15 -2.05 -4.29
N PRO A 53 0.80 -1.36 -4.94
CA PRO A 53 1.14 -1.61 -6.34
C PRO A 53 1.65 -3.05 -6.56
N ALA A 54 1.16 -3.68 -7.60
CA ALA A 54 1.55 -5.00 -8.06
C ALA A 54 2.13 -4.93 -9.48
N PRO A 55 3.39 -4.47 -9.63
CA PRO A 55 4.06 -4.50 -10.93
C PRO A 55 4.16 -5.94 -11.44
N PRO A 56 4.27 -6.18 -12.77
CA PRO A 56 4.26 -7.53 -13.35
C PRO A 56 5.25 -8.52 -12.68
N ASP A 57 6.43 -8.03 -12.29
CA ASP A 57 7.47 -8.82 -11.62
C ASP A 57 7.38 -8.79 -10.09
N TYR A 58 6.23 -8.44 -9.52
CA TYR A 58 6.04 -8.47 -8.06
C TYR A 58 6.44 -9.83 -7.48
N GLY A 59 7.19 -9.80 -6.37
CA GLY A 59 7.90 -10.96 -5.80
C GLY A 59 9.39 -10.96 -6.13
N ARG A 60 9.80 -10.27 -7.20
CA ARG A 60 11.21 -9.89 -7.49
C ARG A 60 11.46 -8.40 -7.29
N ILE A 61 10.41 -7.60 -7.42
CA ILE A 61 10.41 -6.15 -7.16
C ILE A 61 9.19 -5.80 -6.29
N VAL A 62 9.24 -4.63 -5.65
CA VAL A 62 8.10 -4.03 -4.95
C VAL A 62 7.87 -2.64 -5.51
N GLY A 63 6.60 -2.21 -5.57
CA GLY A 63 6.30 -0.81 -5.87
C GLY A 63 6.87 0.11 -4.79
N SER A 64 7.31 1.31 -5.16
CA SER A 64 7.89 2.30 -4.24
C SER A 64 6.83 3.22 -3.61
N SER A 65 5.62 2.69 -3.39
CA SER A 65 4.51 3.46 -2.87
C SER A 65 3.43 2.61 -2.23
N MET A 66 2.61 3.27 -1.43
CA MET A 66 1.28 2.80 -1.07
C MET A 66 0.27 3.92 -1.38
N HIS A 67 -0.97 3.53 -1.60
CA HIS A 67 -2.04 4.46 -1.90
C HIS A 67 -3.11 4.33 -0.82
N ILE A 68 -3.51 5.47 -0.26
CA ILE A 68 -4.46 5.51 0.85
C ILE A 68 -5.68 6.31 0.40
N LYS A 69 -6.86 5.73 0.59
CA LYS A 69 -8.14 6.42 0.53
C LYS A 69 -8.75 6.41 1.93
N SER A 70 -9.18 7.58 2.40
CA SER A 70 -9.80 7.73 3.72
C SER A 70 -10.75 8.92 3.74
N ASN A 71 -11.74 8.89 4.63
CA ASN A 71 -12.63 10.01 4.87
C ASN A 71 -12.75 10.30 6.38
N PRO A 72 -12.34 11.49 6.88
CA PRO A 72 -11.59 12.53 6.16
C PRO A 72 -10.20 12.05 5.73
N ILE A 73 -9.57 12.75 4.78
CA ILE A 73 -8.19 12.48 4.33
C ILE A 73 -7.25 12.50 5.53
N LEU A 74 -6.38 11.49 5.68
CA LEU A 74 -5.41 11.42 6.78
C LEU A 74 -4.33 12.49 6.65
N VAL A 75 -3.71 12.54 5.47
CA VAL A 75 -2.67 13.50 5.11
C VAL A 75 -2.89 13.91 3.67
N ASP A 76 -3.02 15.21 3.44
CA ASP A 76 -3.12 15.77 2.10
C ASP A 76 -1.73 16.07 1.51
N TYR A 77 -1.67 16.86 0.43
CA TYR A 77 -0.41 17.19 -0.27
C TYR A 77 0.56 17.99 0.60
N GLN A 78 1.44 17.28 1.31
CA GLN A 78 2.47 17.89 2.13
C GLN A 78 3.70 17.00 2.26
N ASN A 79 4.79 17.59 2.73
CA ASN A 79 5.97 16.85 3.15
C ASN A 79 5.72 16.28 4.55
N VAL A 80 5.82 14.96 4.70
CA VAL A 80 5.58 14.26 5.95
C VAL A 80 6.89 13.59 6.36
N PRO A 81 7.35 13.74 7.62
CA PRO A 81 8.54 13.04 8.07
C PRO A 81 8.47 11.54 7.73
N SER A 82 9.55 11.01 7.15
CA SER A 82 9.66 9.60 6.72
C SER A 82 8.84 9.18 5.50
N VAL A 83 7.95 10.04 4.96
CA VAL A 83 7.30 9.85 3.66
C VAL A 83 7.98 10.76 2.66
N ARG A 84 8.49 10.22 1.54
CA ARG A 84 9.23 11.05 0.59
C ARG A 84 8.32 12.10 -0.05
N ASN A 85 7.10 11.71 -0.44
CA ASN A 85 6.10 12.58 -1.05
C ASN A 85 4.69 12.05 -0.75
N VAL A 86 3.75 12.95 -0.44
CA VAL A 86 2.31 12.69 -0.49
C VAL A 86 1.71 13.52 -1.63
N ILE A 87 1.27 12.86 -2.70
CA ILE A 87 0.77 13.53 -3.92
C ILE A 87 -0.52 12.88 -4.43
N ALA A 88 -1.08 13.44 -5.51
CA ALA A 88 -2.24 12.88 -6.20
C ALA A 88 -1.95 11.46 -6.69
N SER A 89 -2.94 10.59 -6.53
CA SER A 89 -2.87 9.19 -6.95
C SER A 89 -3.53 9.00 -8.31
N ASN A 90 -2.94 8.13 -9.15
CA ASN A 90 -3.53 7.72 -10.43
C ASN A 90 -4.80 6.87 -10.28
N LEU A 91 -5.12 6.41 -9.06
CA LEU A 91 -6.34 5.66 -8.74
C LEU A 91 -7.58 6.57 -8.57
N GLY A 92 -7.41 7.89 -8.52
CA GLY A 92 -8.50 8.86 -8.39
C GLY A 92 -8.25 9.92 -7.32
N SER A 93 -9.07 10.97 -7.33
CA SER A 93 -8.91 12.15 -6.46
C SER A 93 -9.14 11.89 -4.98
N GLU A 94 -9.81 10.79 -4.63
CA GLU A 94 -10.02 10.30 -3.27
C GLU A 94 -8.81 9.55 -2.70
N TRP A 95 -7.83 9.23 -3.54
CA TRP A 95 -6.62 8.52 -3.15
C TRP A 95 -5.44 9.48 -2.99
N ARG A 96 -4.54 9.15 -2.07
CA ARG A 96 -3.24 9.81 -1.91
C ARG A 96 -2.14 8.80 -2.15
N TYR A 97 -1.25 9.12 -3.08
CA TYR A 97 -0.02 8.37 -3.32
C TYR A 97 0.99 8.77 -2.25
N TRP A 98 1.53 7.80 -1.52
CA TRP A 98 2.57 8.02 -0.53
C TRP A 98 3.83 7.29 -0.99
N SER A 99 4.90 8.04 -1.24
CA SER A 99 6.17 7.50 -1.76
C SER A 99 7.06 6.97 -0.64
N PHE A 100 7.56 5.74 -0.80
CA PHE A 100 8.48 5.12 0.13
C PHE A 100 9.55 4.28 -0.58
N ALA A 101 10.74 4.27 0.01
CA ALA A 101 11.78 3.31 -0.34
C ALA A 101 11.60 2.06 0.52
N PHE A 102 10.69 1.16 0.13
CA PHE A 102 10.55 -0.13 0.80
C PHE A 102 11.84 -0.93 0.68
N LYS A 103 12.28 -1.52 1.79
CA LYS A 103 13.40 -2.44 1.81
C LYS A 103 12.96 -3.76 1.19
N PHE A 104 13.75 -4.21 0.22
CA PHE A 104 13.58 -5.49 -0.43
C PHE A 104 14.48 -6.52 0.23
N LEU A 105 13.91 -7.67 0.63
CA LEU A 105 14.68 -8.81 1.13
C LEU A 105 14.68 -9.94 0.10
N PRO A 106 15.73 -10.78 0.04
CA PRO A 106 15.70 -12.03 -0.71
C PRO A 106 14.46 -12.86 -0.32
N ALA A 107 13.78 -13.45 -1.32
CA ALA A 107 12.47 -14.11 -1.23
C ALA A 107 11.24 -13.20 -1.01
N ASN A 108 11.45 -11.92 -0.68
CA ASN A 108 10.45 -10.84 -0.58
C ASN A 108 9.07 -11.27 -0.06
N PRO A 109 8.98 -11.74 1.20
CA PRO A 109 7.70 -12.11 1.76
C PRO A 109 6.83 -10.85 1.87
N THR A 110 5.61 -10.91 1.34
CA THR A 110 4.60 -9.85 1.46
C THR A 110 4.38 -9.43 2.91
N GLU A 111 4.57 -10.35 3.86
CA GLU A 111 4.56 -10.06 5.31
C GLU A 111 5.56 -8.96 5.71
N TYR A 112 6.77 -8.96 5.14
CA TYR A 112 7.78 -7.94 5.42
C TYR A 112 7.42 -6.59 4.77
N LEU A 113 6.75 -6.60 3.63
CA LEU A 113 6.19 -5.37 3.05
C LEU A 113 5.09 -4.81 3.95
N MET A 114 4.18 -5.66 4.42
CA MET A 114 3.09 -5.25 5.31
C MET A 114 3.61 -4.71 6.65
N SER A 115 4.64 -5.32 7.24
CA SER A 115 5.24 -4.81 8.46
C SER A 115 5.85 -3.42 8.27
N GLN A 116 6.51 -3.17 7.13
CA GLN A 116 7.02 -1.84 6.78
C GLN A 116 5.89 -0.81 6.61
N ILE A 117 4.80 -1.18 5.91
CA ILE A 117 3.61 -0.32 5.76
C ILE A 117 3.03 0.04 7.13
N ILE A 118 2.87 -0.95 8.02
CA ILE A 118 2.37 -0.74 9.37
C ILE A 118 3.30 0.21 10.15
N THR A 119 4.61 -0.01 10.10
CA THR A 119 5.58 0.87 10.76
C THR A 119 5.52 2.30 10.25
N ILE A 120 5.34 2.48 8.94
CA ILE A 120 5.15 3.80 8.34
C ILE A 120 3.90 4.48 8.90
N LEU A 121 2.75 3.79 8.87
CA LEU A 121 1.48 4.35 9.36
C LEU A 121 1.53 4.72 10.85
N LYS A 122 2.33 3.99 11.65
CA LYS A 122 2.56 4.28 13.06
C LYS A 122 3.38 5.55 13.31
N ASN A 123 4.33 5.84 12.42
CA ASN A 123 5.35 6.87 12.62
C ASN A 123 5.05 8.19 11.90
N VAL A 124 4.07 8.20 10.99
CA VAL A 124 3.55 9.42 10.37
C VAL A 124 2.75 10.22 11.38
#